data_AF-A0AAX3H2H7-F1
#
_entry.id   AF-A0AAX3H2H7-F1
#
_cell.length_a   1.000
_cell.length_b   1.000
_cell.length_c   1.000
_cell.angle_alpha   90.00
_cell.angle_beta   90.00
_cell.angle_gamma   90.00
#
_symmetry.space_group_name_H-M   'P 1'
#
loop_
_entity.id
_entity.type
_entity.pdbx_description
1 polymer ?
#
loop_
_entity_poly.entity_id
_entity_poly.type
_entity_poly.pdbx_seq_one_letter_code
_entity_poly.pdbx_strand_id
1 'polypeptide(L)' 'MFIGEIDKCTHILTAYISSSYDYCNFLDTQLDDFISEYGETVVEICLYQVLLLVSRYN' A
#
# COMPACT_ATOMS: atom_id res chain seq x y z
N MET A 1 -10.72 -7.14 14.00
CA MET A 1 -10.83 -7.29 12.53
C MET A 1 -9.88 -6.33 11.84
N PHE A 2 -9.98 -5.02 12.11
CA PHE A 2 -9.17 -3.93 11.52
C PHE A 2 -7.65 -4.15 11.45
N ILE A 3 -7.00 -4.63 12.53
CA ILE A 3 -5.54 -4.83 12.56
C ILE A 3 -5.08 -5.93 11.59
N GLY A 4 -5.89 -6.97 11.38
CA GLY A 4 -5.54 -8.09 10.50
C GLY A 4 -5.63 -7.74 9.00
N GLU A 5 -6.50 -6.79 8.64
CA GLU A 5 -6.61 -6.29 7.26
C GLU A 5 -5.49 -5.31 6.93
N ILE A 6 -5.10 -4.46 7.88
CA ILE A 6 -3.92 -3.58 7.76
C ILE A 6 -2.64 -4.41 7.57
N ASP A 7 -2.42 -5.43 8.40
CA ASP A 7 -1.19 -6.25 8.32
C ASP A 7 -1.06 -6.96 6.96
N LYS A 8 -2.17 -7.52 6.45
CA LYS A 8 -2.22 -8.14 5.12
C LYS A 8 -1.98 -7.13 4.00
N CYS A 9 -2.67 -5.98 4.04
CA CYS A 9 -2.54 -4.95 3.01
C CYS A 9 -1.11 -4.40 2.95
N THR A 10 -0.51 -4.05 4.11
CA THR A 10 0.89 -3.61 4.18
C THR A 10 1.87 -4.68 3.69
N HIS A 11 1.67 -5.96 4.04
CA HIS A 11 2.52 -7.05 3.57
C HIS A 11 2.49 -7.19 2.04
N ILE A 12 1.30 -7.13 1.45
CA ILE A 12 1.13 -7.21 0.00
C ILE A 12 1.76 -5.97 -0.67
N LEU A 13 1.46 -4.76 -0.19
CA LEU A 13 1.99 -3.52 -0.76
C LEU A 13 3.52 -3.45 -0.70
N THR A 14 4.14 -3.86 0.41
CA THR A 14 5.62 -3.89 0.52
C THR A 14 6.28 -4.90 -0.41
N ALA A 15 5.56 -5.94 -0.86
CA ALA A 15 6.07 -6.88 -1.86
C ALA A 15 6.02 -6.30 -3.29
N TYR A 16 5.01 -5.49 -3.59
CA TYR A 16 4.84 -4.85 -4.92
C TYR A 16 5.60 -3.54 -5.06
N ILE A 17 5.78 -2.81 -3.96
CA ILE A 17 6.34 -1.48 -3.95
C ILE A 17 7.74 -1.52 -3.34
N SER A 18 8.74 -1.67 -4.21
CA SER A 18 10.16 -1.68 -3.82
C SER A 18 10.85 -0.32 -4.01
N SER A 19 10.21 0.58 -4.77
CA SER A 19 10.74 1.88 -5.14
C SER A 19 9.63 2.92 -5.26
N SER A 20 10.01 4.20 -5.35
CA SER A 20 9.07 5.29 -5.63
C SER A 20 8.39 5.15 -7.00
N TYR A 21 9.06 4.54 -7.97
CA TYR A 21 8.47 4.24 -9.27
C TYR A 21 7.36 3.21 -9.14
N ASP A 22 7.61 2.10 -8.44
CA ASP A 22 6.61 1.06 -8.20
C ASP A 22 5.42 1.61 -7.41
N TYR A 23 5.66 2.53 -6.48
CA TYR A 23 4.61 3.19 -5.71
C TYR A 23 3.66 3.96 -6.62
N CYS A 24 4.20 4.80 -7.52
CA CYS A 24 3.39 5.53 -8.49
C CYS A 24 2.66 4.58 -9.45
N ASN A 25 3.34 3.54 -9.94
CA ASN A 25 2.72 2.56 -10.83
C ASN A 25 1.58 1.80 -10.15
N PHE A 26 1.71 1.49 -8.85
CA PHE A 26 0.63 0.88 -8.07
C PHE A 26 -0.59 1.80 -7.99
N LEU A 27 -0.38 3.09 -7.69
CA LEU A 27 -1.47 4.07 -7.64
C LEU A 27 -2.25 4.14 -8.95
N ASP A 28 -1.54 4.11 -10.09
CA ASP A 28 -2.14 4.26 -11.41
C ASP A 28 -2.87 2.99 -11.91
N THR A 29 -2.57 1.81 -11.33
CA THR A 29 -3.02 0.53 -11.92
C THR A 29 -3.83 -0.36 -10.98
N GLN A 30 -3.60 -0.30 -9.67
CA GLN A 30 -4.15 -1.28 -8.70
C GLN A 30 -4.87 -0.62 -7.52
N LEU A 31 -4.84 0.71 -7.40
CA LEU A 31 -5.41 1.43 -6.26
C LEU A 31 -6.91 1.14 -6.06
N ASP A 32 -7.69 1.24 -7.14
CA ASP A 32 -9.15 1.08 -7.07
C ASP A 32 -9.54 -0.35 -6.65
N ASP A 33 -8.81 -1.36 -7.13
CA ASP A 33 -9.03 -2.77 -6.75
C ASP A 33 -8.77 -2.99 -5.26
N PHE A 34 -7.68 -2.41 -4.74
CA PHE A 34 -7.36 -2.50 -3.32
C PHE A 34 -8.35 -1.72 -2.45
N ILE A 35 -8.82 -0.55 -2.88
CA ILE A 35 -9.87 0.19 -2.18
C ILE A 35 -11.17 -0.62 -2.14
N SER A 36 -11.52 -1.30 -3.23
CA SER A 36 -12.70 -2.16 -3.29
C SER A 36 -12.60 -3.39 -2.37
N GLU A 37 -11.40 -3.95 -2.18
CA GLU A 37 -11.19 -5.16 -1.37
C GLU A 37 -11.03 -4.84 0.13
N TYR A 38 -10.24 -3.83 0.48
CA TYR A 38 -9.81 -3.54 1.85
C TYR A 38 -10.47 -2.29 2.45
N GLY A 39 -11.08 -1.44 1.62
CA GLY A 39 -11.66 -0.17 2.02
C GLY A 39 -10.64 0.98 2.03
N GLU A 40 -11.12 2.17 1.67
CA GLU A 40 -10.31 3.38 1.47
C GLU A 40 -9.42 3.71 2.68
N THR A 41 -9.98 3.72 3.88
CA THR A 41 -9.22 4.05 5.11
C THR A 41 -8.07 3.08 5.39
N VAL A 42 -8.26 1.79 5.11
CA VAL A 42 -7.21 0.78 5.33
C VAL A 42 -6.11 0.98 4.31
N VAL A 43 -6.47 1.14 3.03
CA VAL A 43 -5.52 1.34 1.94
C VAL A 43 -4.70 2.61 2.12
N GLU A 44 -5.33 3.73 2.52
CA GLU A 44 -4.65 4.99 2.79
C GLU A 44 -3.58 4.84 3.87
N ILE A 45 -3.92 4.22 5.01
CA ILE A 45 -2.98 3.98 6.11
C ILE A 45 -1.80 3.12 5.64
N CYS A 46 -2.06 2.06 4.87
CA CYS A 46 -1.02 1.14 4.42
C CYS A 46 -0.10 1.80 3.38
N LEU A 47 -0.66 2.56 2.43
CA LEU A 47 0.12 3.33 1.46
C LEU A 47 1.00 4.38 2.13
N TYR A 48 0.50 5.07 3.15
CA TYR A 48 1.29 6.02 3.93
C TYR A 48 2.49 5.34 4.60
N GLN A 49 2.29 4.17 5.22
CA GLN A 49 3.38 3.40 5.83
C GLN A 49 4.42 2.95 4.80
N VAL A 50 3.98 2.47 3.63
CA VAL A 50 4.86 2.01 2.57
C VAL A 50 5.64 3.17 1.95
N LEU A 51 5.01 4.32 1.74
CA LEU A 51 5.69 5.53 1.27
C LEU A 51 6.82 5.95 2.21
N LEU A 52 6.57 5.94 3.53
CA LEU A 52 7.59 6.25 4.53
C LEU A 52 8.76 5.26 4.48
N LEU A 53 8.50 3.97 4.28
CA LEU A 53 9.55 2.96 4.15
C LEU A 53 10.38 3.20 2.89
N VAL A 54 9.73 3.27 1.73
CA VAL A 54 10.39 3.47 0.43
C VAL A 54 11.22 4.75 0.44
N SER A 55 10.70 5.84 0.99
CA SER A 55 11.40 7.13 1.06
C SER A 55 12.62 7.13 1.99
N ARG A 56 12.74 6.16 2.90
CA ARG A 56 13.93 6.03 3.77
C ARG A 56 15.07 5.23 3.12
N TYR A 57 14.76 4.41 2.11
CA TYR A 57 15.71 3.52 1.47
C TYR A 57 16.04 3.91 0.02
N ASN A 58 15.40 4.95 -0.51
CA ASN A 58 15.70 5.58 -1.81
C ASN A 58 16.64 6.79 -1.65
#